data_AF-A0A1G8J8S4-F1
#
_entry.id   AF-A0A1G8J8S4-F1
#
_cell.length_a   1.000
_cell.length_b   1.000
_cell.length_c   1.000
_cell.angle_alpha   90.00
_cell.angle_beta   90.00
_cell.angle_gamma   90.00
#
_symmetry.space_group_name_H-M   'P 1'
#
loop_
_entity.id
_entity.type
_entity.pdbx_description
1 polymer ?
#
loop_
_entity_poly.entity_id
_entity_poly.type
_entity_poly.pdbx_seq_one_letter_code
_entity_poly.pdbx_strand_id
1 'polypeptide(L)' 'MGIFDWKHWVVILIVVVLVFGTKRLKTLGSDVGEAVKGFRKAMNTEEEEKPQQATPPLNQGHTIDAQATKVEEPARKD' A
#
# COMPACT_ATOMS: atom_id res chain seq x y z
N MET A 1 3.92 -31.19 -24.29
CA MET A 1 5.07 -30.66 -25.05
C MET A 1 4.64 -29.39 -25.77
N GLY A 2 4.13 -28.41 -25.03
CA GLY A 2 3.48 -27.23 -25.61
C GLY A 2 3.86 -25.99 -24.83
N ILE A 3 3.79 -24.82 -25.48
CA ILE A 3 4.24 -23.54 -24.93
C ILE A 3 3.52 -23.11 -23.64
N PHE A 4 2.45 -23.82 -23.27
CA PHE A 4 1.62 -23.57 -22.09
C PHE A 4 2.03 -24.39 -20.86
N ASP A 5 3.13 -25.15 -20.93
CA ASP A 5 3.68 -25.84 -19.78
C ASP A 5 4.11 -24.83 -18.69
N TRP A 6 3.65 -25.01 -17.43
CA TRP A 6 3.91 -24.08 -16.32
C TRP A 6 5.41 -23.78 -16.11
N LYS A 7 6.27 -24.74 -16.47
CA LYS A 7 7.74 -24.63 -16.44
C LYS A 7 8.25 -23.52 -17.37
N HIS A 8 7.59 -23.28 -18.50
CA HIS A 8 7.97 -22.22 -19.43
C HIS A 8 7.81 -20.83 -18.81
N TRP A 9 6.68 -20.60 -18.11
CA TRP A 9 6.43 -19.36 -17.37
C TRP A 9 7.47 -19.14 -16.26
N VAL A 10 7.87 -20.19 -15.55
CA VAL A 10 8.95 -20.10 -14.54
C VAL A 10 10.27 -19.66 -15.18
N VAL A 11 10.65 -20.22 -16.32
CA VAL A 11 11.88 -19.84 -17.03
C VAL A 11 11.82 -18.38 -17.50
N ILE A 12 10.68 -17.93 -18.03
CA ILE A 12 10.49 -16.53 -18.42
C ILE A 12 10.63 -15.59 -17.22
N LEU A 13 10.02 -15.91 -16.08
CA LEU A 13 10.13 -15.08 -14.88
C LEU A 13 11.58 -14.94 -14.42
N ILE A 14 12.37 -16.04 -14.46
CA ILE A 14 13.79 -15.99 -14.13
C ILE A 14 14.54 -15.05 -15.08
N VAL A 15 14.30 -15.16 -16.39
CA VAL A 15 14.96 -14.28 -17.38
C VAL A 15 14.59 -12.82 -17.16
N VAL A 16 13.33 -12.50 -16.89
CA VAL A 16 12.89 -11.13 -16.57
C VAL A 16 13.61 -10.60 -15.34
N VAL A 17 13.69 -11.39 -14.26
CA VAL A 17 14.41 -11.00 -13.03
C VAL A 17 15.89 -10.75 -13.29
N LEU A 18 16.53 -11.55 -14.16
CA LEU A 18 17.95 -11.39 -14.51
C LEU A 18 18.19 -10.14 -15.36
N VAL A 19 17.32 -9.82 -16.31
CA VAL A 19 17.46 -8.64 -17.19
C VAL A 19 17.22 -7.35 -16.42
N PHE A 20 16.15 -7.29 -15.62
CA PHE A 20 15.80 -6.10 -14.86
C PHE A 20 16.61 -5.96 -13.56
N GLY A 21 17.12 -7.08 -13.04
CA GLY A 21 17.79 -7.17 -11.75
C GLY A 21 16.81 -7.11 -10.57
N THR A 22 17.14 -7.81 -9.48
CA THR A 22 16.32 -7.86 -8.26
C THR A 22 16.13 -6.50 -7.59
N LYS A 23 17.10 -5.58 -7.76
CA LYS A 23 17.06 -4.25 -7.14
C LYS A 23 15.94 -3.36 -7.73
N ARG A 24 15.74 -3.39 -9.04
CA ARG A 24 14.67 -2.63 -9.72
C ARG A 24 13.29 -3.25 -9.50
N LEU A 25 13.22 -4.58 -9.55
CA LEU A 25 11.99 -5.31 -9.22
C LEU A 25 11.56 -5.08 -7.76
N LYS A 26 12.51 -5.00 -6.82
CA LYS A 26 12.19 -4.72 -5.41
C LYS A 26 11.66 -3.30 -5.20
N THR A 27 12.27 -2.29 -5.82
CA THR A 27 11.80 -0.90 -5.67
C THR A 27 10.43 -0.72 -6.31
N LEU A 28 10.26 -1.13 -7.57
CA LEU A 28 8.98 -0.98 -8.28
C LEU A 28 7.90 -1.91 -7.74
N GLY A 29 8.28 -3.13 -7.35
CA GLY A 29 7.37 -4.11 -6.77
C GLY A 29 6.90 -3.74 -5.36
N SER A 30 7.70 -2.98 -4.59
CA SER A 30 7.25 -2.45 -3.29
C SER A 30 6.15 -1.43 -3.48
N ASP A 31 6.36 -0.45 -4.37
CA ASP A 31 5.40 0.64 -4.60
C ASP A 31 4.07 0.12 -5.18
N VAL A 32 4.16 -0.77 -6.18
CA VAL A 32 2.98 -1.42 -6.76
C VAL A 32 2.35 -2.41 -5.78
N GLY A 33 3.18 -3.15 -5.04
CA GLY A 33 2.72 -4.11 -4.04
C GLY A 33 1.94 -3.46 -2.91
N GLU A 34 2.33 -2.27 -2.48
CA GLU A 34 1.64 -1.51 -1.43
C GLU A 34 0.26 -1.02 -1.91
N ALA A 35 0.17 -0.53 -3.15
CA ALA A 35 -1.10 -0.16 -3.77
C ALA A 35 -2.05 -1.38 -3.91
N VAL A 36 -1.53 -2.51 -4.38
CA VAL A 36 -2.30 -3.76 -4.52
C VAL A 36 -2.69 -4.34 -3.16
N LYS A 37 -1.84 -4.19 -2.13
CA LYS A 37 -2.12 -4.62 -0.76
C LYS A 37 -3.30 -3.85 -0.15
N GLY A 38 -3.35 -2.54 -0.36
CA GLY A 38 -4.50 -1.71 0.03
C GLY A 38 -5.79 -2.15 -0.65
N PHE A 39 -5.72 -2.41 -1.96
CA PHE A 39 -6.86 -2.92 -2.73
C PHE A 39 -7.35 -4.29 -2.24
N ARG A 40 -6.45 -5.26 -2.04
CA ARG A 40 -6.81 -6.57 -1.48
C ARG A 40 -7.39 -6.43 -0.07
N LYS A 41 -6.85 -5.54 0.76
CA LYS A 41 -7.34 -5.33 2.12
C LYS A 41 -8.75 -4.76 2.10
N ALA A 42 -9.04 -3.73 1.29
CA ALA A 42 -10.38 -3.20 1.14
C ALA A 42 -11.37 -4.26 0.65
N MET A 43 -10.98 -5.05 -0.37
CA MET A 43 -11.80 -6.14 -0.90
C MET A 43 -12.05 -7.29 0.10
N ASN A 44 -11.11 -7.56 1.02
CA ASN A 44 -11.30 -8.57 2.07
C ASN A 44 -12.01 -8.01 3.31
N THR A 45 -11.91 -6.70 3.58
CA THR A 45 -12.63 -6.03 4.68
C THR A 45 -14.14 -5.98 4.44
N GLU A 46 -14.59 -6.07 3.19
CA GLU A 46 -16.01 -6.27 2.87
C GLU A 46 -16.53 -7.68 3.22
N GLU A 47 -15.65 -8.67 3.41
CA GLU A 47 -16.01 -10.06 3.75
C GLU A 47 -15.80 -10.43 5.24
N GLU A 48 -14.94 -9.72 5.98
CA GLU A 48 -14.67 -10.01 7.40
C GLU A 48 -14.66 -8.74 8.26
N GLU A 49 -15.74 -8.52 9.02
CA GLU A 49 -15.72 -7.66 10.21
C GLU A 49 -14.78 -8.26 11.27
N LYS A 50 -13.48 -7.94 11.21
CA LYS A 50 -12.59 -8.03 12.38
C LYS A 50 -11.38 -7.07 12.28
N PRO A 51 -11.13 -6.23 13.29
CA PRO A 51 -10.09 -5.22 13.21
C PRO A 51 -8.71 -5.83 13.50
N GLN A 52 -8.04 -6.38 12.48
CA GLN A 52 -6.60 -6.61 12.55
C GLN A 52 -5.87 -5.36 12.04
N GLN A 53 -5.57 -4.48 13.00
CA GLN A 53 -4.51 -3.48 12.90
C GLN A 53 -3.22 -4.19 12.47
N ALA A 54 -2.67 -3.76 11.34
CA ALA A 54 -1.31 -4.06 10.93
C ALA A 54 -0.81 -2.84 10.14
N THR A 55 -0.68 -1.73 10.84
CA THR A 55 0.20 -0.62 10.47
C THR A 55 1.64 -1.11 10.72
N PRO A 56 2.49 -1.26 9.69
CA PRO A 56 3.93 -1.32 9.93
C PRO A 56 4.38 0.04 10.49
N PRO A 57 5.41 0.09 11.36
CA PRO A 57 5.89 1.34 11.93
C PRO A 57 6.50 2.19 10.80
N LEU A 58 5.72 3.14 10.29
CA LEU A 58 6.24 4.22 9.47
C LEU A 58 6.99 5.16 10.39
N ASN A 59 8.29 5.26 10.13
CA ASN A 59 9.25 6.22 10.65
C ASN A 59 8.60 7.50 11.20
N GLN A 60 8.93 7.83 12.45
CA GLN A 60 8.60 9.07 13.14
C GLN A 60 8.80 10.30 12.24
N GLY A 61 7.70 10.85 11.73
CA GLY A 61 7.62 12.19 11.15
C GLY A 61 6.62 12.98 11.98
N HIS A 62 7.07 14.08 12.59
CA HIS A 62 6.30 14.95 13.48
C HIS A 62 4.85 15.17 13.02
N THR A 63 3.92 14.95 13.95
CA THR A 63 2.54 15.43 13.85
C THR A 63 2.54 16.95 13.96
N ILE A 64 1.84 17.63 13.04
CA ILE A 64 1.37 19.00 13.25
C ILE A 64 -0.15 18.89 13.38
N ASP A 65 -0.61 18.82 14.63
CA ASP A 65 -2.02 18.98 14.98
C ASP A 65 -2.40 20.45 14.75
N ALA A 66 -2.94 20.75 13.56
CA ALA A 66 -3.63 22.00 13.32
C ALA A 66 -4.99 21.95 14.05
N GLN A 67 -4.99 22.30 15.33
CA GLN A 67 -6.21 22.48 16.10
C GLN A 67 -6.95 23.70 15.54
N ALA A 68 -8.09 23.46 14.87
CA ALA A 68 -8.96 24.54 14.41
C ALA A 68 -9.63 25.20 15.64
N THR A 69 -9.06 26.31 16.10
CA THR A 69 -9.75 27.20 17.04
C THR A 69 -10.98 27.73 16.32
N LYS A 70 -12.16 27.24 16.71
CA LYS A 70 -13.42 27.89 16.39
C LYS A 70 -13.43 29.19 17.17
N VAL A 71 -13.20 30.31 16.47
CA VAL A 71 -13.41 31.65 17.02
C VAL A 71 -14.90 31.74 17.32
N GLU A 72 -15.24 31.63 18.60
CA GLU A 72 -16.58 31.94 19.09
C GLU A 72 -16.76 33.46 18.95
N GLU A 73 -17.54 33.83 17.93
CA GLU A 73 -17.88 35.21 17.61
C GLU A 73 -18.67 35.81 18.79
N PRO A 74 -18.18 36.87 19.45
CA PRO A 74 -18.89 37.49 20.54
C PRO A 74 -20.13 38.18 19.97
N ALA A 75 -21.30 37.56 20.17
CA ALA A 75 -22.58 38.20 19.95
C ALA A 75 -22.65 39.43 20.87
N ARG A 76 -22.31 40.59 20.28
CA ARG A 76 -22.44 41.90 20.90
C ARG A 76 -23.91 42.12 21.22
N LYS A 77 -24.17 42.23 22.51
CA LYS A 77 -25.46 42.57 23.11
C LYS A 77 -25.64 44.08 23.01
N ASP A 78 -26.43 44.54 22.06
CA ASP A 78 -27.05 45.88 22.06
C ASP A 78 -28.53 45.74 21.69
#